data_AF-A0A1F7QET2-F1
#
_entry.id   AF-A0A1F7QET2-F1
#
_cell.length_a   1.000
_cell.length_b   1.000
_cell.length_c   1.000
_cell.angle_alpha   90.00
_cell.angle_beta   90.00
_cell.angle_gamma   90.00
#
_symmetry.space_group_name_H-M   'P 1'
#
loop_
_entity.id
_entity.type
_entity.pdbx_description
1 polymer ?
#
loop_
_entity_poly.entity_id
_entity_poly.type
_entity_poly.pdbx_seq_one_letter_code
_entity_poly.pdbx_strand_id
1 'polypeptide(L)' 'MAVRLQTALDLCALGESMRRAQLRREHPHATDEEIEALLIAWLETRPGAEHGDAWGRAISWPPSRS' A
#
# COMPACT_ATOMS: atom_id res chain seq x y z
N MET A 1 15.54 7.97 17.12
CA MET A 1 14.99 7.10 16.05
C MET A 1 13.55 7.44 15.67
N ALA A 2 12.73 7.99 16.57
CA ALA A 2 11.31 8.32 16.30
C ALA A 2 11.06 9.20 15.06
N VAL A 3 11.87 10.25 14.84
CA VAL A 3 11.66 11.19 13.72
C VAL A 3 11.73 10.50 12.34
N ARG A 4 12.70 9.61 12.11
CA ARG A 4 12.83 8.92 10.82
C ARG A 4 11.64 8.00 10.53
N LEU A 5 11.17 7.28 11.54
CA LEU A 5 9.99 6.44 11.42
C LEU A 5 8.75 7.30 11.15
N GLN A 6 8.56 8.39 11.91
CA GLN A 6 7.45 9.30 11.70
C GLN A 6 7.46 9.86 10.27
N THR A 7 8.61 10.36 9.79
CA THR A 7 8.75 10.85 8.42
C THR A 7 8.39 9.77 7.39
N ALA A 8 8.80 8.52 7.59
CA ALA A 8 8.44 7.43 6.69
C ALA A 8 6.92 7.17 6.66
N LEU A 9 6.26 7.18 7.82
CA LEU A 9 4.81 7.02 7.92
C LEU A 9 4.07 8.21 7.29
N ASP A 10 4.54 9.44 7.50
CA ASP A 10 3.95 10.65 6.91
C ASP A 10 4.05 10.61 5.38
N LEU A 11 5.19 10.17 4.84
CA LEU A 11 5.38 10.00 3.40
C LEU A 11 4.48 8.89 2.82
N CYS A 12 4.28 7.80 3.56
CA CYS A 12 3.35 6.73 3.18
C CYS A 12 1.91 7.26 3.07
N ALA A 13 1.43 7.94 4.11
CA ALA A 13 0.09 8.53 4.15
C ALA A 13 -0.10 9.57 3.03
N LEU A 14 0.92 10.40 2.77
CA LEU A 14 0.90 11.34 1.65
C LEU A 14 0.78 10.61 0.30
N GLY A 15 1.58 9.56 0.08
CA GLY A 15 1.52 8.76 -1.15
C GLY A 15 0.14 8.13 -1.38
N GLU A 16 -0.45 7.56 -0.35
CA GLU A 16 -1.81 7.00 -0.40
C GLU A 16 -2.86 8.07 -0.74
N SER A 17 -2.74 9.28 -0.17
CA SER A 17 -3.65 10.40 -0.48
C SER A 17 -3.56 10.82 -1.95
N MET A 18 -2.35 10.87 -2.51
CA MET A 18 -2.11 11.21 -3.91
C MET A 18 -2.67 10.12 -4.85
N ARG A 19 -2.47 8.84 -4.51
CA ARG A 19 -3.01 7.73 -5.29
C ARG A 19 -4.55 7.71 -5.25
N ARG A 20 -5.16 7.97 -4.09
CA ARG A 20 -6.61 8.11 -3.95
C ARG A 20 -7.17 9.23 -4.84
N ALA A 21 -6.51 10.39 -4.85
CA ALA A 21 -6.90 11.51 -5.73
C ALA A 21 -6.74 11.16 -7.22
N GLN A 22 -5.73 10.38 -7.58
CA GLN A 22 -5.58 9.86 -8.93
C GLN A 22 -6.71 8.88 -9.30
N LEU A 23 -7.01 7.90 -8.45
CA LEU A 23 -8.08 6.93 -8.66
C LEU A 23 -9.45 7.59 -8.84
N ARG A 24 -9.75 8.64 -8.07
CA ARG A 24 -11.00 9.41 -8.26
C ARG A 24 -11.09 10.09 -9.62
N ARG A 25 -9.96 10.49 -10.21
CA ARG A 25 -9.91 11.04 -11.58
C ARG A 25 -10.07 9.94 -12.63
N GLU A 26 -9.47 8.76 -12.39
CA GLU A 26 -9.56 7.58 -13.27
C GLU A 26 -10.96 6.94 -13.23
N HIS A 27 -11.66 7.05 -12.10
CA HIS A 27 -12.97 6.45 -11.84
C HIS A 27 -13.96 7.50 -11.27
N PRO A 28 -14.48 8.44 -12.09
CA PRO A 28 -15.30 9.55 -11.60
C PRO A 28 -16.62 9.18 -10.92
N HIS A 29 -17.09 7.94 -11.11
CA HIS A 29 -18.34 7.43 -10.56
C HIS A 29 -18.15 6.43 -9.43
N ALA A 30 -16.90 6.12 -9.07
CA ALA A 30 -16.62 5.22 -7.96
C ALA A 30 -16.99 5.88 -6.63
N THR A 31 -17.63 5.09 -5.77
CA THR A 31 -17.87 5.39 -4.37
C THR A 31 -16.55 5.42 -3.59
N ASP A 32 -16.57 5.99 -2.38
CA ASP A 32 -15.37 6.02 -1.53
C ASP A 32 -14.91 4.60 -1.16
N GLU A 33 -15.84 3.66 -0.95
CA GLU A 33 -15.53 2.25 -0.70
C GLU A 33 -14.86 1.58 -1.91
N GLU A 34 -15.33 1.85 -3.13
CA GLU A 34 -14.72 1.32 -4.35
C GLU A 34 -13.33 1.91 -4.58
N ILE A 35 -13.13 3.20 -4.31
CA ILE A 35 -11.82 3.84 -4.39
C ILE A 35 -10.85 3.22 -3.39
N GLU A 36 -11.29 2.94 -2.16
CA GLU A 36 -10.46 2.27 -1.15
C GLU A 36 -10.09 0.85 -1.57
N ALA A 37 -11.04 0.09 -2.13
CA ALA A 37 -10.76 -1.26 -2.65
C ALA A 37 -9.72 -1.23 -3.80
N LEU A 38 -9.83 -0.26 -4.71
CA LEU A 38 -8.87 -0.05 -5.80
C LEU A 38 -7.49 0.37 -5.26
N LEU A 39 -7.43 1.18 -4.21
CA LEU A 39 -6.18 1.55 -3.56
C LEU A 39 -5.50 0.33 -2.94
N ILE A 40 -6.23 -0.50 -2.21
CA ILE A 40 -5.71 -1.73 -1.60
C ILE A 40 -5.18 -2.67 -2.68
N ALA A 41 -5.97 -2.95 -3.71
CA ALA A 41 -5.57 -3.80 -4.83
C ALA A 41 -4.30 -3.27 -5.51
N TRP A 42 -4.19 -1.94 -5.68
CA TRP A 42 -3.00 -1.34 -6.23
C TRP A 42 -1.79 -1.47 -5.30
N LEU A 43 -1.93 -1.27 -3.99
CA LEU A 43 -0.83 -1.40 -3.02
C LEU A 43 -0.22 -2.81 -3.01
N GLU A 44 -1.05 -3.84 -3.19
CA GLU A 44 -0.62 -5.24 -3.25
C GLU A 44 0.22 -5.57 -4.49
N THR A 45 -0.05 -4.90 -5.62
CA THR A 45 0.56 -5.25 -6.91
C THR A 45 1.28 -4.07 -7.58
N ARG A 46 1.62 -3.03 -6.81
CA ARG A 46 2.19 -1.81 -7.40
C ARG A 46 3.53 -2.10 -8.05
N PRO A 47 3.87 -1.41 -9.16
CA PRO A 47 5.13 -1.62 -9.85
C PRO A 47 6.34 -1.47 -8.91
N GLY A 48 7.23 -2.45 -8.92
CA GLY A 48 8.43 -2.49 -8.08
C GLY A 48 8.22 -3.01 -6.65
N ALA A 49 6.99 -3.36 -6.27
CA ALA A 49 6.66 -3.99 -5.00
C ALA A 49 5.64 -5.12 -5.20
N GLU A 50 5.76 -5.89 -6.29
CA GLU A 50 4.86 -6.99 -6.66
C GLU A 50 4.84 -8.13 -5.62
N HIS A 51 5.82 -8.14 -4.71
CA HIS A 51 5.94 -9.09 -3.60
C HIS A 51 5.86 -8.38 -2.22
N GLY A 52 5.37 -7.14 -2.21
CA GLY A 52 5.40 -6.25 -1.04
C GLY A 52 6.73 -5.53 -0.84
N ASP A 53 6.74 -4.63 0.14
CA ASP A 53 7.90 -3.76 0.48
C ASP A 53 8.90 -4.40 1.45
N ALA A 54 8.58 -5.59 1.95
CA ALA A 54 9.41 -6.28 2.92
C ALA A 54 10.65 -6.87 2.26
N TRP A 55 11.80 -6.70 2.91
CA TRP A 55 13.01 -7.42 2.55
C TRP A 55 12.90 -8.89 2.96
N GLY A 56 13.07 -9.80 2.00
CA GLY A 56 13.16 -11.24 2.24
C GLY A 56 12.12 -12.06 1.48
N ARG A 57 12.10 -13.38 1.74
CA ARG A 57 11.14 -14.31 1.15
C ARG A 57 9.90 -14.38 2.05
N ALA A 58 8.72 -14.25 1.45
CA ALA A 58 7.47 -14.50 2.16
C ALA A 58 7.46 -15.91 2.78
N ILE A 59 7.04 -15.99 4.05
CA ILE A 59 6.87 -17.26 4.76
C ILE A 59 5.41 -17.41 5.18
N SER A 60 4.91 -18.64 5.20
CA SER A 60 3.64 -18.94 5.86
C SER A 60 3.81 -18.80 7.38
N TRP A 61 2.87 -18.11 8.03
CA TRP A 61 2.80 -18.05 9.49
C TRP A 61 1.73 -19.03 10.01
N PRO A 62 2.03 -19.86 11.03
CA PRO A 62 3.31 -19.98 11.74
C PRO A 62 4.41 -20.70 10.94
N PRO A 63 5.70 -20.48 11.24
CA PRO A 63 6.81 -21.11 10.52
C PRO A 63 6.79 -22.63 10.72
N SER A 64 7.09 -23.40 9.68
CA SER A 64 7.26 -24.85 9.81
C SER A 64 8.43 -25.15 10.75
N ARG A 65 8.18 -25.90 11.83
CA ARG A 65 9.25 -26.43 12.66
C ARG A 65 9.98 -27.54 11.89
N SER A 66 11.16 -27.24 11.38
CA SER A 66 12.15 -28.21 10.92
C SER A 66 13.13 -28.53 12.03
#